data_AF-A0A0F2LKA8-F1
#
_entry.id   AF-A0A0F2LKA8-F1
#
_cell.length_a   1.000
_cell.length_b   1.000
_cell.length_c   1.000
_cell.angle_alpha   90.00
_cell.angle_beta   90.00
_cell.angle_gamma   90.00
#
_symmetry.space_group_name_H-M   'P 1'
#
loop_
_entity.id
_entity.type
_entity.pdbx_description
1 polymer ?
#
loop_
_entity_poly.entity_id
_entity_poly.type
_entity_poly.pdbx_seq_one_letter_code
_entity_poly.pdbx_strand_id
1 'polypeptide(L)'
;MWIHVNSWDRCEECWLSYKRGIQHPNSLSCYKVGIPISSLKVSLDEFVEEVKRRGYVAKYGLFPFPVSLASKGVVILYFTSREEMEKAMGELRDLVKEPSFKERIFFNAFVNVDWEGGFNYRRGCPEFDRKFGDWRKWTNVESR
;
A
#
# COMPACT_ATOMS: atom_id res chain seq x y z
N MET A 1 -3.11 -2.68 -15.33
CA MET A 1 -4.06 -1.56 -15.25
C MET A 1 -4.52 -1.43 -13.81
N TRP A 2 -4.57 -0.22 -13.25
CA TRP A 2 -5.05 0.02 -11.89
C TRP A 2 -6.55 0.34 -11.93
N ILE A 3 -7.32 -0.28 -11.03
CA ILE A 3 -8.74 0.00 -10.84
C ILE A 3 -8.90 0.69 -9.51
N HIS A 4 -9.55 1.85 -9.50
CA HIS A 4 -9.73 2.69 -8.32
C HIS A 4 -11.06 2.38 -7.64
N VAL A 5 -11.04 2.40 -6.31
CA VAL A 5 -12.19 2.18 -5.44
C VAL A 5 -12.24 3.34 -4.47
N ASN A 6 -13.21 4.24 -4.65
CA ASN A 6 -13.24 5.58 -4.06
C ASN A 6 -12.02 6.45 -4.51
N SER A 7 -12.15 7.78 -4.50
CA SER A 7 -11.12 8.70 -5.03
C SER A 7 -10.14 9.20 -3.95
N TRP A 8 -8.88 9.46 -4.36
CA TRP A 8 -7.83 10.04 -3.51
C TRP A 8 -6.97 11.03 -4.30
N ASP A 9 -7.20 12.34 -4.11
CA ASP A 9 -6.54 13.38 -4.92
C ASP A 9 -5.21 13.90 -4.35
N ARG A 10 -4.70 13.36 -3.24
CA ARG A 10 -3.46 13.88 -2.59
C ARG A 10 -2.15 13.50 -3.30
N CYS A 11 -2.20 12.74 -4.40
CA CYS A 11 -1.00 12.18 -5.03
C CYS A 11 -0.26 13.17 -5.93
N GLU A 12 -0.97 14.10 -6.57
CA GLU A 12 -0.40 14.94 -7.62
C GLU A 12 0.66 15.91 -7.07
N GLU A 13 0.30 16.72 -6.07
CA GLU A 13 1.23 17.67 -5.44
C GLU A 13 2.44 16.98 -4.82
N CYS A 14 2.20 15.80 -4.23
CA CYS A 14 3.25 14.97 -3.66
C CYS A 14 4.25 14.52 -4.74
N TRP A 15 3.75 14.15 -5.93
CA TRP A 15 4.58 13.73 -7.05
C TRP A 15 5.35 14.88 -7.70
N LEU A 16 4.72 16.06 -7.82
CA LEU A 16 5.39 17.27 -8.31
C LEU A 16 6.55 17.68 -7.40
N SER A 17 6.33 17.65 -6.08
CA SER A 17 7.38 17.89 -5.08
C SER A 17 8.52 16.88 -5.18
N TYR A 18 8.20 15.58 -5.30
CA TYR A 18 9.21 14.53 -5.50
C TYR A 18 10.08 14.78 -6.73
N LYS A 19 9.48 15.19 -7.86
CA LYS A 19 10.24 15.53 -9.08
C LYS A 19 11.26 16.64 -8.84
N ARG A 20 10.94 17.59 -7.96
CA ARG A 20 11.84 18.69 -7.52
C ARG A 20 12.84 18.29 -6.43
N GLY A 21 12.84 17.03 -5.99
CA GLY A 21 13.72 16.56 -4.91
C GLY A 21 13.26 16.98 -3.51
N ILE A 22 11.99 17.37 -3.36
CA ILE A 22 11.40 17.79 -2.09
C ILE A 22 10.51 16.69 -1.55
N GLN A 23 10.70 16.33 -0.29
CA GLN A 23 9.84 15.38 0.40
C GLN A 23 8.60 16.09 0.96
N HIS A 24 7.46 15.93 0.28
CA HIS A 24 6.22 16.61 0.64
C HIS A 24 5.60 16.01 1.92
N PRO A 25 4.97 16.81 2.81
CA PRO A 25 4.30 16.30 4.02
C PRO A 25 3.27 15.20 3.74
N ASN A 26 2.54 15.29 2.63
CA ASN A 26 1.61 14.21 2.21
C ASN A 26 2.31 12.84 2.08
N SER A 27 3.57 12.79 1.65
CA SER A 27 4.31 11.52 1.58
C SER A 27 4.63 10.95 2.96
N LEU A 28 4.74 11.82 3.96
CA LEU A 28 5.10 11.50 5.34
C LEU A 28 3.89 11.17 6.23
N SER A 29 2.67 11.41 5.74
CA SER A 29 1.42 11.01 6.40
C SER A 29 0.60 10.02 5.55
N CYS A 30 1.00 9.73 4.32
CA CYS A 30 0.34 8.73 3.48
C CYS A 30 0.80 7.31 3.82
N TYR A 31 -0.01 6.59 4.58
CA TYR A 31 0.14 5.17 4.82
C TYR A 31 -0.55 4.37 3.73
N LYS A 32 0.08 3.27 3.32
CA LYS A 32 -0.46 2.34 2.32
C LYS A 32 -0.40 0.94 2.88
N VAL A 33 -1.53 0.23 2.80
CA VAL A 33 -1.61 -1.20 3.11
C VAL A 33 -1.72 -1.96 1.80
N GLY A 34 -0.74 -2.80 1.50
CA GLY A 34 -0.78 -3.74 0.39
C GLY A 34 -1.29 -5.10 0.85
N ILE A 35 -2.24 -5.65 0.10
CA ILE A 35 -2.81 -6.97 0.31
C ILE A 35 -2.60 -7.74 -1.00
N PRO A 36 -1.64 -8.68 -1.04
CA PRO A 36 -1.45 -9.51 -2.22
C PRO A 36 -2.76 -10.25 -2.54
N ILE A 37 -3.10 -10.35 -3.82
CA ILE A 37 -4.35 -11.02 -4.21
C ILE A 37 -4.33 -12.51 -3.82
N SER A 38 -3.14 -13.12 -3.79
CA SER A 38 -2.94 -14.48 -3.29
C SER A 38 -3.23 -14.64 -1.78
N SER A 39 -3.19 -13.55 -1.02
CA SER A 39 -3.46 -13.49 0.42
C SER A 39 -4.94 -13.29 0.76
N LEU A 40 -5.82 -13.11 -0.24
CA LEU A 40 -7.26 -13.05 0.03
C LEU A 40 -7.81 -14.45 0.37
N LYS A 41 -8.66 -14.52 1.40
CA LYS A 41 -9.45 -15.73 1.72
C LYS A 41 -10.75 -15.81 0.93
N VAL A 42 -11.21 -14.68 0.40
CA VAL A 42 -12.39 -14.51 -0.46
C VAL A 42 -11.95 -14.16 -1.90
N SER A 43 -12.88 -14.11 -2.84
CA SER A 43 -12.59 -13.60 -4.18
C SER A 43 -12.20 -12.12 -4.16
N LEU A 44 -11.52 -11.65 -5.21
CA LEU A 44 -11.16 -10.24 -5.34
C LEU A 44 -12.41 -9.34 -5.37
N ASP A 45 -13.46 -9.77 -6.07
CA ASP A 45 -14.70 -9.00 -6.22
C ASP A 45 -15.42 -8.87 -4.86
N GLU A 46 -15.56 -9.97 -4.12
CA GLU A 46 -16.12 -9.94 -2.75
C GLU A 46 -15.31 -9.03 -1.83
N PHE A 47 -13.97 -9.09 -1.91
CA PHE A 47 -13.11 -8.23 -1.10
C PHE A 47 -13.27 -6.74 -1.46
N VAL A 48 -13.37 -6.42 -2.76
CA VAL A 48 -13.58 -5.06 -3.24
C VAL A 48 -14.94 -4.50 -2.80
N GLU A 49 -15.99 -5.31 -2.83
CA GLU A 49 -17.30 -4.90 -2.31
C GLU A 49 -17.25 -4.63 -0.80
N GLU A 50 -16.50 -5.42 -0.04
CA GLU A 50 -16.29 -5.17 1.38
C GLU A 50 -15.53 -3.85 1.64
N VAL A 51 -14.48 -3.58 0.86
CA VAL A 51 -13.72 -2.32 0.91
C VAL A 51 -14.63 -1.12 0.61
N LYS A 52 -15.50 -1.22 -0.41
CA LYS A 52 -16.50 -0.19 -0.74
C LYS A 52 -17.49 0.01 0.40
N ARG A 53 -18.05 -1.08 0.93
CA ARG A 53 -19.03 -1.06 2.02
C ARG A 53 -18.51 -0.34 3.27
N ARG A 54 -17.21 -0.48 3.55
CA ARG A 54 -16.54 0.19 4.68
C ARG A 54 -16.07 1.62 4.38
N GLY A 55 -16.22 2.09 3.14
CA GLY A 55 -15.81 3.44 2.74
C GLY A 55 -14.29 3.62 2.65
N TYR A 56 -13.52 2.53 2.51
CA TYR A 56 -12.07 2.63 2.39
C TYR A 56 -11.66 3.12 1.01
N VAL A 57 -10.64 3.96 0.95
CA VAL A 57 -10.05 4.39 -0.31
C VAL A 57 -8.98 3.42 -0.72
N ALA A 58 -9.12 2.89 -1.94
CA ALA A 58 -8.28 1.82 -2.43
C ALA A 58 -8.05 1.89 -3.92
N LYS A 59 -7.07 1.11 -4.36
CA LYS A 59 -6.97 0.67 -5.76
C LYS A 59 -6.44 -0.74 -5.80
N TYR A 60 -6.68 -1.44 -6.89
CA TYR A 60 -6.09 -2.77 -7.09
C TYR A 60 -5.60 -2.93 -8.51
N GLY A 61 -4.69 -3.88 -8.71
CA GLY A 61 -4.13 -4.19 -10.01
C GLY A 61 -3.68 -5.63 -10.08
N LEU A 62 -3.99 -6.27 -11.20
CA LEU A 62 -3.39 -7.55 -11.59
C LEU A 62 -2.07 -7.28 -12.31
N PHE A 63 -1.04 -8.03 -11.94
CA PHE A 63 0.25 -7.90 -12.61
C PHE A 63 0.25 -8.70 -13.92
N PRO A 64 0.76 -8.12 -15.02
CA PRO A 64 0.88 -8.84 -16.28
C PRO A 64 2.01 -9.86 -16.23
N PHE A 65 2.02 -10.79 -17.18
CA PHE A 65 3.17 -11.65 -17.42
C PHE A 65 4.39 -10.81 -17.85
N PRO A 66 5.62 -11.13 -17.39
CA PRO A 66 6.00 -12.27 -16.54
C PRO A 66 5.92 -12.00 -15.03
N VAL A 67 5.61 -10.78 -14.59
CA VAL A 67 5.55 -10.40 -13.16
C VAL A 67 4.52 -11.24 -12.40
N SER A 68 3.42 -11.60 -13.07
CA SER A 68 2.37 -12.48 -12.54
C SER A 68 2.88 -13.83 -12.00
N LEU A 69 4.03 -14.31 -12.47
CA LEU A 69 4.66 -15.54 -11.98
C LEU A 69 5.14 -15.39 -10.53
N ALA A 70 5.54 -14.19 -10.12
CA ALA A 70 6.01 -13.91 -8.77
C ALA A 70 4.86 -13.48 -7.85
N SER A 71 3.97 -12.63 -8.35
CA SER A 71 2.84 -12.07 -7.61
C SER A 71 1.66 -11.86 -8.55
N LYS A 72 0.45 -12.33 -8.19
CA LYS A 72 -0.73 -12.16 -9.05
C LYS A 72 -1.17 -10.70 -9.18
N GLY A 73 -0.84 -9.88 -8.19
CA GLY A 73 -1.31 -8.52 -8.06
C GLY A 73 -1.57 -8.14 -6.61
N VAL A 74 -2.08 -6.94 -6.40
CA VAL A 74 -2.21 -6.34 -5.07
C VAL A 74 -3.43 -5.43 -4.98
N VAL A 75 -4.09 -5.44 -3.84
CA VAL A 75 -5.02 -4.38 -3.40
C VAL A 75 -4.25 -3.44 -2.49
N ILE A 76 -4.36 -2.14 -2.73
CA ILE A 76 -3.68 -1.09 -1.95
C ILE A 76 -4.75 -0.20 -1.32
N LEU A 77 -4.79 -0.17 0.02
CA LEU A 77 -5.61 0.76 0.80
C LEU A 77 -4.78 1.99 1.20
N TYR A 78 -5.42 3.15 1.32
CA TYR A 78 -4.78 4.42 1.63
C TYR A 78 -5.31 5.01 2.94
N PHE A 79 -4.39 5.48 3.77
CA PHE A 79 -4.69 6.07 5.08
C PHE A 79 -3.83 7.31 5.33
N THR A 80 -4.31 8.19 6.23
CA THR A 80 -3.63 9.44 6.58
C THR A 80 -2.91 9.40 7.92
N SER A 81 -3.16 8.33 8.69
CA SER A 81 -2.47 8.05 9.94
C SER A 81 -2.16 6.55 10.06
N ARG A 82 -1.21 6.24 10.93
CA ARG A 82 -0.87 4.86 11.29
C ARG A 82 -2.02 4.17 12.04
N GLU A 83 -2.73 4.92 12.88
CA GLU A 83 -3.84 4.40 13.69
C GLU A 83 -5.02 3.96 12.81
N GLU A 84 -5.39 4.77 11.80
CA GLU A 84 -6.40 4.39 10.81
C GLU A 84 -6.01 3.13 10.04
N MET A 85 -4.72 3.05 9.66
CA MET A 85 -4.15 1.92 8.94
C MET A 85 -4.24 0.63 9.77
N GLU A 86 -3.77 0.66 11.02
CA GLU A 86 -3.78 -0.49 11.93
C GLU A 86 -5.21 -0.93 12.27
N LYS A 87 -6.13 0.02 12.48
CA LYS A 87 -7.56 -0.27 12.67
C LYS A 87 -8.14 -1.03 11.47
N ALA A 88 -7.90 -0.54 10.25
CA ALA A 88 -8.39 -1.20 9.04
C ALA A 88 -7.80 -2.60 8.83
N MET A 89 -6.51 -2.80 9.16
CA MET A 89 -5.87 -4.11 9.12
C MET A 89 -6.52 -5.08 10.11
N GLY A 90 -6.86 -4.62 11.32
CA GLY A 90 -7.61 -5.42 12.30
C GLY A 90 -9.00 -5.80 11.80
N GLU A 91 -9.72 -4.84 11.23
CA GLU A 91 -11.07 -5.03 10.69
C GLU A 91 -11.17 -6.00 9.51
N LEU A 92 -10.12 -6.08 8.69
CA LEU A 92 -10.06 -6.92 7.49
C LEU A 92 -9.34 -8.25 7.73
N ARG A 93 -8.81 -8.48 8.93
CA ARG A 93 -7.92 -9.61 9.24
C ARG A 93 -8.55 -10.97 8.95
N ASP A 94 -9.85 -11.11 9.16
CA ASP A 94 -10.55 -12.38 8.90
C ASP A 94 -10.63 -12.70 7.40
N LEU A 95 -10.49 -11.70 6.52
CA LEU A 95 -10.53 -11.85 5.06
C LEU A 95 -9.16 -12.07 4.43
N VAL A 96 -8.09 -11.93 5.22
CA VAL A 96 -6.71 -12.01 4.76
C VAL A 96 -5.97 -13.14 5.46
N LYS A 97 -5.18 -13.90 4.71
CA LYS A 97 -4.29 -14.94 5.21
C LYS A 97 -2.83 -14.56 4.96
N GLU A 98 -1.94 -15.27 5.63
CA GLU A 98 -0.50 -15.08 5.45
C GLU A 98 -0.09 -15.33 3.98
N PRO A 99 0.73 -14.44 3.38
CA PRO A 99 1.29 -14.65 2.04
C PRO A 99 2.27 -15.82 2.03
N SER A 100 2.51 -16.36 0.85
CA SER A 100 3.62 -17.29 0.63
C SER A 100 4.98 -16.58 0.85
N PHE A 101 6.01 -17.36 1.13
CA PHE A 101 7.38 -16.85 1.26
C PHE A 101 7.85 -16.11 -0.02
N LYS A 102 7.48 -16.63 -1.19
CA LYS A 102 7.79 -16.00 -2.49
C LYS A 102 7.17 -14.62 -2.61
N GLU A 103 5.90 -14.49 -2.23
CA GLU A 103 5.16 -13.23 -2.24
C GLU A 103 5.80 -12.21 -1.26
N ARG A 104 6.21 -12.67 -0.06
CA ARG A 104 6.94 -11.83 0.90
C ARG A 104 8.24 -11.28 0.33
N ILE A 105 9.05 -12.14 -0.30
CA ILE A 105 10.31 -11.70 -0.95
C ILE A 105 10.02 -10.66 -2.04
N PHE A 106 9.01 -10.90 -2.88
CA PHE A 106 8.67 -9.99 -3.97
C PHE A 106 8.40 -8.58 -3.45
N PHE A 107 7.47 -8.40 -2.50
CA PHE A 107 7.17 -7.05 -2.00
C PHE A 107 8.32 -6.45 -1.17
N ASN A 108 9.07 -7.26 -0.42
CA ASN A 108 10.23 -6.75 0.30
C ASN A 108 11.30 -6.19 -0.65
N ALA A 109 11.58 -6.88 -1.75
CA ALA A 109 12.60 -6.48 -2.71
C ALA A 109 12.16 -5.30 -3.58
N PHE A 110 10.91 -5.29 -4.07
CA PHE A 110 10.47 -4.29 -5.05
C PHE A 110 9.72 -3.11 -4.44
N VAL A 111 9.18 -3.27 -3.24
CA VAL A 111 8.30 -2.28 -2.60
C VAL A 111 8.84 -1.80 -1.26
N ASN A 112 9.78 -2.52 -0.62
CA ASN A 112 10.35 -2.19 0.70
C ASN A 112 9.25 -1.92 1.75
N VAL A 113 8.68 -2.99 2.29
CA VAL A 113 7.49 -2.97 3.15
C VAL A 113 7.76 -3.64 4.50
N ASP A 114 6.93 -3.35 5.49
CA ASP A 114 6.78 -4.17 6.70
C ASP A 114 5.57 -5.09 6.55
N TRP A 115 5.54 -6.19 7.31
CA TRP A 115 4.48 -7.20 7.24
C TRP A 115 3.81 -7.41 8.59
N GLU A 116 2.50 -7.61 8.58
CA GLU A 116 1.71 -8.00 9.74
C GLU A 116 0.44 -8.73 9.29
N GLY A 117 0.19 -9.95 9.80
CA GLY A 117 -1.09 -10.64 9.65
C GLY A 117 -1.56 -10.87 8.21
N GLY A 118 -0.63 -11.06 7.27
CA GLY A 118 -0.91 -11.20 5.84
C GLY A 118 -0.97 -9.89 5.03
N PHE A 119 -0.94 -8.75 5.71
CA PHE A 119 -0.84 -7.42 5.13
C PHE A 119 0.62 -7.00 5.03
N ASN A 120 0.96 -6.26 3.99
CA ASN A 120 2.14 -5.43 4.00
C ASN A 120 1.76 -3.96 4.13
N TYR A 121 2.65 -3.14 4.67
CA TYR A 121 2.42 -1.71 4.72
C TYR A 121 3.71 -0.92 4.59
N ARG A 122 3.55 0.33 4.21
CA ARG A 122 4.62 1.34 4.19
C ARG A 122 4.06 2.74 4.13
N ARG A 123 4.94 3.71 4.25
CA ARG A 123 4.64 5.13 4.06
C ARG A 123 5.15 5.65 2.73
N GLY A 124 4.41 6.60 2.15
CA GLY A 124 4.73 7.22 0.86
C GLY A 124 4.76 6.22 -0.29
N CYS A 125 5.16 6.68 -1.47
CA CYS A 125 5.26 5.82 -2.65
C CYS A 125 6.65 5.16 -2.72
N PRO A 126 6.79 3.90 -3.19
CA PRO A 126 8.07 3.20 -3.21
C PRO A 126 9.21 3.92 -3.94
N GLU A 127 8.88 4.69 -4.97
CA GLU A 127 9.82 5.45 -5.79
C GLU A 127 10.58 6.53 -4.97
N PHE A 128 10.03 6.90 -3.82
CA PHE A 128 10.61 7.90 -2.92
C PHE A 128 11.84 7.35 -2.22
N ASP A 129 11.94 6.04 -2.02
CA ASP A 129 13.07 5.41 -1.34
C ASP A 129 14.39 5.69 -2.07
N ARG A 130 14.33 5.77 -3.41
CA ARG A 130 15.50 6.08 -4.25
C ARG A 130 16.08 7.47 -3.98
N LYS A 131 15.25 8.45 -3.58
CA LYS A 131 15.71 9.84 -3.35
C LYS A 131 15.91 10.15 -1.86
N PHE A 132 15.05 9.61 -1.01
CA PHE A 132 14.98 9.99 0.41
C PHE A 132 15.42 8.86 1.36
N GLY A 133 15.83 7.70 0.82
CA GLY A 133 16.24 6.54 1.61
C GLY A 133 15.05 5.78 2.21
N ASP A 134 15.30 4.90 3.17
CA ASP A 134 14.28 4.05 3.79
C ASP A 134 13.15 4.87 4.46
N TRP A 135 11.90 4.56 4.10
CA TRP A 135 10.72 5.26 4.59
C TRP A 135 10.52 5.22 6.10
N ARG A 136 11.09 4.20 6.77
CA ARG A 136 11.10 4.07 8.23
C ARG A 136 11.95 5.16 8.90
N LYS A 137 12.88 5.75 8.17
CA LYS A 137 13.80 6.79 8.66
C LYS A 137 13.39 8.20 8.26
N TRP A 138 12.37 8.36 7.41
CA TRP A 138 11.91 9.70 7.04
C TRP A 138 11.34 10.41 8.27
N THR A 139 11.85 11.60 8.56
CA THR A 139 11.37 12.43 9.66
C THR A 139 10.37 13.44 9.14
N ASN A 140 9.29 13.68 9.91
CA ASN A 140 8.48 14.88 9.70
C ASN A 140 9.36 16.10 9.93
N VAL A 141 9.47 16.98 8.93
CA VAL A 141 10.29 18.20 9.03
C VAL A 141 9.77 19.12 10.15
N GLU A 142 8.53 18.92 10.61
CA GLU A 142 7.93 19.60 11.77
C GLU A 142 8.51 19.21 13.14
N SER A 143 9.47 18.27 13.22
CA SER A 143 10.13 17.89 14.47
C SER A 143 11.56 18.44 14.61
N ARG A 144 11.84 19.63 14.08
CA ARG A 144 13.05 20.40 14.37
C ARG A 144 12.72 21.82 14.79
#